data_AF-K8ZP04-F1
#
_entry.id   AF-K8ZP04-F1
#
_cell.length_a   1.000
_cell.length_b   1.000
_cell.length_c   1.000
_cell.angle_alpha   90.00
_cell.angle_beta   90.00
_cell.angle_gamma   90.00
#
_symmetry.space_group_name_H-M   'P 1'
#
loop_
_entity.id
_entity.type
_entity.pdbx_description
1 polymer ?
#
loop_
_entity_poly.entity_id
_entity_poly.type
_entity_poly.pdbx_seq_one_letter_code
_entity_poly.pdbx_strand_id
1 'polypeptide(L)'
;MILQQEGINDFKIMKGTNIEEENHYWLESEEYVIDLTAHQFNGITSPFILIEKSKYPLNKIFSLDIHEIIDFQNWSGLNPYEPKIQSIFYVDYYK
;
A
#
# COMPACT_ATOMS: atom_id res chain seq x y z
N MET A 1 3.88 -0.35 11.87
CA MET A 1 3.72 0.53 10.69
C MET A 1 4.05 1.96 11.09
N ILE A 2 4.71 2.78 10.24
CA ILE A 2 5.13 4.15 10.61
C ILE A 2 3.94 5.04 11.02
N LEU A 3 2.80 4.92 10.33
CA LEU A 3 1.57 5.63 10.69
C LEU A 3 1.13 5.38 12.13
N GLN A 4 1.18 4.14 12.61
CA GLN A 4 0.82 3.80 13.99
C GLN A 4 1.78 4.40 15.01
N GLN A 5 3.08 4.49 14.68
CA GLN A 5 4.08 5.15 15.53
C GLN A 5 3.80 6.65 15.65
N GLU A 6 3.28 7.26 14.59
CA GLU A 6 2.83 8.66 14.54
C GLU A 6 1.39 8.86 15.09
N GLY A 7 0.78 7.82 15.68
CA GLY A 7 -0.55 7.90 16.29
C GLY A 7 -1.74 7.76 15.32
N ILE A 8 -1.50 7.46 14.05
CA ILE A 8 -2.50 7.25 13.00
C ILE A 8 -2.84 5.75 12.93
N ASN A 9 -4.06 5.38 13.33
CA ASN A 9 -4.47 3.98 13.54
C ASN A 9 -5.69 3.55 12.73
N ASP A 10 -6.27 4.45 11.94
CA ASP A 10 -7.48 4.25 11.14
C ASP A 10 -7.20 3.66 9.74
N PHE A 11 -5.92 3.60 9.34
CA PHE A 11 -5.52 2.98 8.09
C PHE A 11 -5.27 1.48 8.24
N LYS A 12 -5.84 0.73 7.29
CA LYS A 12 -5.74 -0.72 7.15
C LYS A 12 -4.98 -1.05 5.89
N ILE A 13 -4.20 -2.13 5.91
CA ILE A 13 -3.59 -2.64 4.67
C ILE A 13 -4.64 -3.48 3.96
N MET A 14 -4.89 -3.14 2.71
CA MET A 14 -5.81 -3.82 1.81
C MET A 14 -5.01 -4.59 0.78
N LYS A 15 -5.53 -5.75 0.40
CA LYS A 15 -5.11 -6.51 -0.77
C LYS A 15 -6.28 -6.58 -1.74
N GLY A 16 -6.01 -6.39 -3.02
CA GLY A 16 -6.93 -6.68 -4.10
C GLY A 16 -6.30 -7.57 -5.17
N THR A 17 -7.14 -8.27 -5.91
CA THR A 17 -6.73 -9.18 -6.99
C THR A 17 -7.42 -8.77 -8.29
N ASN A 18 -6.69 -8.78 -9.41
CA ASN A 18 -7.24 -8.50 -10.73
C ASN A 18 -7.64 -9.79 -11.49
N ILE A 19 -8.18 -9.66 -12.70
CA ILE A 19 -8.60 -10.80 -13.54
C ILE A 19 -7.44 -11.69 -14.01
N GLU A 20 -6.20 -11.20 -13.91
CA GLU A 20 -4.98 -11.91 -14.29
C GLU A 20 -4.31 -12.58 -13.07
N GLU A 21 -5.01 -12.63 -11.92
CA GLU A 21 -4.53 -13.18 -10.64
C GLU A 21 -3.34 -12.41 -10.03
N GLU A 22 -3.06 -11.19 -10.52
CA GLU A 22 -2.08 -10.30 -9.94
C GLU A 22 -2.63 -9.63 -8.67
N ASN A 23 -1.75 -9.40 -7.71
CA ASN A 23 -2.09 -8.83 -6.42
C ASN A 23 -1.55 -7.41 -6.31
N HIS A 24 -2.35 -6.52 -5.73
CA HIS A 24 -1.93 -5.16 -5.40
C HIS A 24 -2.32 -4.81 -3.97
N TYR A 25 -1.53 -3.93 -3.34
CA TYR A 25 -1.62 -3.60 -1.93
C TYR A 25 -1.66 -2.09 -1.73
N TRP A 26 -2.55 -1.61 -0.86
CA TRP A 26 -2.64 -0.20 -0.49
C TRP A 26 -3.06 -0.04 0.96
N LEU A 27 -2.93 1.17 1.49
CA LEU A 27 -3.48 1.55 2.78
C LEU A 27 -4.82 2.25 2.56
N GLU A 28 -5.82 1.93 3.38
CA GLU A 28 -7.17 2.46 3.27
C GLU A 28 -7.75 2.80 4.64
N SER A 29 -8.33 3.99 4.78
CA SER A 29 -9.21 4.36 5.89
C SER A 29 -10.66 4.46 5.41
N GLU A 30 -11.56 4.98 6.24
CA GLU A 30 -12.96 5.19 5.84
C GLU A 30 -13.08 6.11 4.61
N GLU A 31 -12.27 7.18 4.56
CA GLU A 31 -12.39 8.23 3.54
C GLU A 31 -11.24 8.22 2.51
N TYR A 32 -10.05 7.75 2.89
CA TYR A 32 -8.83 7.97 2.12
C TYR A 32 -8.06 6.70 1.79
N VAL A 33 -7.28 6.78 0.72
CA VAL A 33 -6.31 5.75 0.30
C VAL A 33 -4.91 6.36 0.24
N ILE A 34 -3.92 5.58 0.70
CA ILE A 34 -2.50 5.81 0.44
C ILE A 34 -1.96 4.62 -0.35
N ASP A 35 -1.43 4.88 -1.53
CA ASP A 35 -0.76 3.88 -2.36
C ASP A 35 0.54 4.45 -2.90
N LEU A 36 1.64 4.05 -2.26
CA LEU A 36 2.98 4.52 -2.59
C LEU A 36 3.57 3.85 -3.83
N THR A 37 2.90 2.81 -4.34
CA THR A 37 3.36 1.98 -5.46
C THR A 37 2.48 2.11 -6.70
N ALA A 38 1.39 2.89 -6.63
CA ALA A 38 0.44 3.10 -7.74
C ALA A 38 1.10 3.45 -9.08
N HIS A 39 2.20 4.20 -9.05
CA HIS A 39 2.96 4.64 -10.23
C HIS A 39 3.63 3.50 -11.01
N GLN A 40 3.63 2.26 -10.49
CA GLN A 40 4.06 1.09 -11.23
C GLN A 40 3.08 0.69 -12.34
N PHE A 41 1.82 1.15 -12.28
CA PHE A 41 0.79 0.84 -13.26
C PHE A 41 0.72 1.90 -14.36
N ASN A 42 0.45 1.44 -15.58
CA ASN A 42 0.38 2.29 -16.76
C ASN A 42 -0.67 3.41 -16.58
N GLY A 43 -0.28 4.64 -16.95
CA GLY A 43 -1.14 5.82 -16.84
C GLY A 43 -1.18 6.49 -15.46
N ILE A 44 -0.47 5.94 -14.46
CA ILE A 44 -0.29 6.59 -13.15
C ILE A 44 1.15 7.08 -13.05
N THR A 45 1.33 8.39 -12.84
CA THR A 45 2.65 9.02 -12.86
C THR A 45 3.22 9.32 -11.48
N SER A 46 2.43 9.16 -10.42
CA SER A 46 2.85 9.44 -9.05
C SER A 46 2.16 8.52 -8.04
N PRO A 47 2.75 8.34 -6.85
CA PRO A 47 2.05 7.83 -5.68
C PRO A 47 0.72 8.54 -5.42
N PHE A 48 -0.23 7.83 -4.81
CA PHE A 48 -1.40 8.44 -4.20
C PHE A 48 -1.17 8.61 -2.70
N ILE A 49 -1.29 9.83 -2.22
CA ILE A 49 -1.19 10.17 -0.80
C ILE A 49 -2.49 10.85 -0.41
N LEU A 50 -3.28 10.19 0.44
CA LEU A 50 -4.58 10.68 0.91
C LEU A 50 -5.54 11.03 -0.23
N ILE A 51 -5.61 10.19 -1.27
CA ILE A 51 -6.65 10.32 -2.29
C ILE A 51 -7.99 9.88 -1.71
N GLU A 52 -9.08 10.58 -2.03
CA GLU A 52 -10.43 10.11 -1.68
C GLU A 52 -10.65 8.69 -2.23
N LYS A 53 -11.16 7.78 -1.39
CA LYS A 53 -11.40 6.38 -1.76
C LYS A 53 -12.30 6.23 -3.00
N SER A 54 -13.24 7.16 -3.19
CA SER A 54 -14.13 7.21 -4.36
C SER A 54 -13.43 7.52 -5.68
N LYS A 55 -12.26 8.18 -5.62
CA LYS A 55 -11.44 8.60 -6.77
C LYS A 55 -10.27 7.67 -7.04
N TYR A 56 -9.96 6.75 -6.11
CA TYR A 56 -8.89 5.78 -6.30
C TYR A 56 -9.25 4.80 -7.44
N PRO A 57 -8.44 4.69 -8.51
CA PRO A 57 -8.82 3.91 -9.69
C PRO A 57 -8.49 2.41 -9.56
N LEU A 58 -7.46 2.05 -8.79
CA LEU A 58 -6.93 0.68 -8.76
C LEU A 58 -7.84 -0.28 -7.99
N ASN A 59 -8.69 0.20 -7.07
CA ASN A 59 -9.70 -0.65 -6.42
C ASN A 59 -10.75 -1.23 -7.41
N LYS A 60 -10.91 -0.62 -8.59
CA LYS A 60 -11.77 -1.15 -9.67
C LYS A 60 -11.05 -2.19 -10.51
N ILE A 61 -9.72 -2.09 -10.63
CA ILE A 61 -8.89 -3.03 -11.39
C ILE A 61 -8.63 -4.28 -10.56
N PHE A 62 -8.32 -4.10 -9.28
CA PHE A 62 -8.01 -5.15 -8.30
C PHE A 62 -9.23 -5.48 -7.43
N SER A 63 -10.38 -5.77 -8.05
CA SER A 63 -11.68 -5.82 -7.37
C SER A 63 -12.19 -7.20 -6.95
N LEU A 64 -11.53 -8.29 -7.35
CA LEU A 64 -12.11 -9.64 -7.19
C LEU A 64 -12.07 -10.15 -5.74
N ASP A 65 -10.97 -9.93 -5.02
CA ASP A 65 -10.78 -10.38 -3.64
C ASP A 65 -10.26 -9.26 -2.75
N ILE A 66 -11.01 -8.16 -2.63
CA ILE A 66 -10.61 -7.07 -1.74
C ILE A 66 -10.79 -7.50 -0.29
N HIS A 67 -9.69 -7.56 0.47
CA HIS A 67 -9.72 -7.84 1.90
C HIS A 67 -8.62 -7.13 2.68
N GLU A 68 -8.92 -6.87 3.95
CA GLU A 68 -7.96 -6.36 4.92
C GLU A 68 -6.94 -7.46 5.28
N ILE A 69 -5.66 -7.09 5.33
CA ILE A 69 -4.60 -7.93 5.87
C ILE A 69 -4.42 -7.58 7.35
N ILE A 70 -4.82 -8.54 8.20
CA ILE A 70 -4.84 -8.39 9.66
C ILE A 70 -3.57 -8.98 10.30
N ASP A 71 -2.88 -9.90 9.60
CA ASP A 71 -1.69 -10.58 10.13
C ASP A 71 -0.40 -10.19 9.39
N PHE A 72 0.40 -9.34 10.02
CA PHE A 72 1.76 -8.98 9.58
C PHE A 72 2.85 -9.88 10.16
N GLN A 73 2.51 -10.81 11.05
CA GLN A 73 3.52 -11.50 11.86
C GLN A 73 4.32 -12.54 11.08
N ASN A 74 3.95 -12.84 9.82
CA ASN A 74 4.58 -13.89 9.02
C ASN A 74 5.35 -13.39 7.79
N TRP A 75 5.99 -12.23 7.85
CA TRP A 75 6.96 -11.79 6.84
C TRP A 75 8.40 -12.20 7.23
N SER A 76 8.56 -13.40 7.79
CA SER A 76 9.86 -13.92 8.27
C SER A 76 10.95 -13.87 7.19
N GLY A 77 10.57 -14.02 5.92
CA GLY A 77 11.48 -13.91 4.78
C GLY A 77 11.99 -12.50 4.48
N LEU A 78 11.39 -11.45 5.06
CA LEU A 78 11.78 -10.05 4.84
C LEU A 78 12.68 -9.48 5.93
N ASN A 79 12.77 -10.13 7.10
CA ASN A 79 13.68 -9.74 8.18
C ASN A 79 15.14 -9.53 7.70
N PRO A 80 15.73 -10.38 6.84
CA PRO A 80 17.09 -10.15 6.35
C PRO A 80 17.21 -8.94 5.40
N TYR A 81 16.12 -8.52 4.79
CA TYR A 81 16.08 -7.44 3.80
C TYR A 81 15.63 -6.10 4.39
N GLU A 82 15.08 -6.09 5.60
CA GLU A 82 14.59 -4.88 6.28
C GLU A 82 15.61 -3.73 6.29
N PRO A 83 16.91 -3.94 6.61
CA PRO A 83 17.89 -2.83 6.58
C PRO A 83 18.10 -2.24 5.18
N LYS A 84 17.99 -3.08 4.14
CA LYS A 84 18.15 -2.66 2.74
C LYS A 84 16.89 -1.94 2.24
N ILE A 85 15.72 -2.42 2.63
CA ILE A 85 14.43 -1.78 2.30
C ILE A 85 14.39 -0.40 2.94
N GLN A 86 14.74 -0.28 4.23
CA GLN A 86 14.81 1.00 4.92
C GLN A 86 15.81 1.95 4.26
N SER A 87 17.03 1.50 3.94
CA SER A 87 18.03 2.38 3.34
C SER A 87 17.62 2.93 1.98
N ILE A 88 16.95 2.12 1.14
CA ILE A 88 16.42 2.58 -0.15
C ILE A 88 15.27 3.57 0.08
N PHE A 89 14.31 3.22 0.93
CA PHE A 89 13.11 4.01 1.14
C PHE A 89 13.40 5.39 1.76
N TYR A 90 14.29 5.46 2.75
CA TYR A 90 14.66 6.74 3.39
C TYR A 90 15.52 7.65 2.50
N VAL A 91 16.35 7.09 1.62
CA VAL A 91 17.21 7.88 0.72
C VAL A 91 16.39 8.58 -0.37
N ASP A 92 15.27 7.99 -0.79
CA ASP A 92 14.46 8.52 -1.89
C ASP A 92 13.39 9.52 -1.40
N TYR A 93 12.93 9.43 -0.15
CA TYR A 93 11.89 10.32 0.41
C TYR A 93 12.40 11.55 1.17
N TYR A 94 13.64 11.56 1.67
CA TYR A 94 14.19 12.67 2.48
C TYR A 94 15.30 13.49 1.78
N LYS A 95 15.27 13.57 0.45
CA LYS A 95 16.14 14.50 -0.31
C LYS A 95 15.53 15.88 -0.46
#